data_AF-A0A9E1P5I8-F1
#
_entry.id   AF-A0A9E1P5I8-F1
#
_cell.length_a   1.000
_cell.length_b   1.000
_cell.length_c   1.000
_cell.angle_alpha   90.00
_cell.angle_beta   90.00
_cell.angle_gamma   90.00
#
_symmetry.space_group_name_H-M   'P 1'
#
loop_
_entity.id
_entity.type
_entity.pdbx_description
1 polymer ?
#
loop_
_entity_poly.entity_id
_entity_poly.type
_entity_poly.pdbx_seq_one_letter_code
_entity_poly.pdbx_strand_id
1 'polypeptide(L)'
;MGRYIPGKVWMVIGKFEALRRKGFDLYWVTAASFIEMLLMALGAGIILTSCLIITPMSQFNTISNLAPFFLVSGIIALFKVKFLISLFFRIFQPLFKNIELQISNQIKVLKNISLFSISIGYCVSWLIQGIAFYFLIISLKPDIQFSSTFILIYVAAWFTGFVSIFAPSGIGVRESIMILLLSLSISTTEAAAIAVFARVWTTSVELLMTLMSVFVNDTSSTTEPVDSNE
;
A
#
# COMPACT_ATOMS: atom_id res chain seq x y z
N MET A 1 14.11 -7.49 26.20
CA MET A 1 13.17 -6.38 26.51
C MET A 1 12.95 -5.53 25.26
N GLY A 2 12.20 -6.07 24.28
CA GLY A 2 11.92 -5.42 23.00
C GLY A 2 10.80 -4.39 23.15
N ARG A 3 11.16 -3.15 23.47
CA ARG A 3 10.20 -2.05 23.58
C ARG A 3 9.80 -1.61 22.17
N TYR A 4 8.53 -1.85 21.83
CA TYR A 4 7.77 -1.25 20.73
C TYR A 4 8.59 -0.96 19.47
N ILE A 5 9.00 -2.02 18.77
CA ILE A 5 9.44 -1.86 17.39
C ILE A 5 8.17 -1.74 16.53
N PRO A 6 7.95 -0.60 15.85
CA PRO A 6 6.74 -0.38 15.05
C PRO A 6 6.57 -1.52 14.04
N GLY A 7 5.34 -2.01 13.84
CA GLY A 7 5.08 -3.15 12.94
C GLY A 7 5.64 -2.97 11.52
N LYS A 8 5.77 -1.72 11.05
CA LYS A 8 6.40 -1.39 9.75
C LYS A 8 7.89 -1.75 9.68
N VAL A 9 8.62 -1.63 10.79
CA VAL A 9 10.05 -1.97 10.85
C VAL A 9 10.23 -3.48 10.71
N TRP A 10 9.36 -4.29 11.32
CA TRP A 10 9.35 -5.74 11.15
C TRP A 10 9.12 -6.17 9.70
N MET A 11 8.26 -5.47 8.95
CA MET A 11 8.06 -5.76 7.52
C MET A 11 9.35 -5.58 6.71
N VAL A 12 10.13 -4.53 7.00
CA VAL A 12 11.41 -4.28 6.32
C VAL A 12 12.46 -5.31 6.74
N ILE A 13 12.51 -5.67 8.02
CA ILE A 13 13.41 -6.72 8.54
C ILE A 13 13.09 -8.06 7.89
N GLY A 14 11.81 -8.46 7.80
CA GLY A 14 11.41 -9.70 7.14
C GLY A 14 11.78 -9.75 5.67
N LYS A 15 11.58 -8.63 4.93
CA LYS A 15 12.07 -8.49 3.54
C LYS A 15 13.58 -8.62 3.46
N PHE A 16 14.31 -8.05 4.42
CA PHE A 16 15.77 -8.14 4.47
C PHE A 16 16.23 -9.56 4.75
N GLU A 17 15.65 -10.27 5.73
CA GLU A 17 16.01 -11.66 6.03
C GLU A 17 15.79 -12.58 4.83
N ALA A 18 14.69 -12.38 4.09
CA ALA A 18 14.39 -13.14 2.87
C ALA A 18 15.38 -12.84 1.72
N LEU A 19 15.80 -11.58 1.56
CA LEU A 19 16.68 -11.15 0.47
C LEU A 19 18.17 -11.21 0.80
N ARG A 20 18.54 -11.29 2.09
CA ARG A 20 19.92 -11.43 2.54
C ARG A 20 20.56 -12.70 1.99
N ARG A 21 19.81 -13.80 1.92
CA ARG A 21 20.28 -15.07 1.32
C ARG A 21 20.60 -14.93 -0.17
N LYS A 22 20.04 -13.94 -0.85
CA LYS A 22 20.31 -13.60 -2.26
C LYS A 22 21.40 -12.53 -2.42
N GLY A 23 22.11 -12.17 -1.35
CA GLY A 23 23.23 -11.22 -1.39
C GLY A 23 22.83 -9.75 -1.46
N PHE A 24 21.59 -9.38 -1.13
CA PHE A 24 21.18 -7.97 -1.09
C PHE A 24 21.53 -7.30 0.24
N ASP A 25 22.10 -6.10 0.16
CA ASP A 25 22.39 -5.27 1.34
C ASP A 25 21.13 -4.65 1.93
N LEU A 26 21.16 -4.39 3.25
CA LEU A 26 20.08 -3.73 4.00
C LEU A 26 19.69 -2.37 3.38
N TYR A 27 20.66 -1.67 2.80
CA TYR A 27 20.45 -0.40 2.11
C TYR A 27 19.47 -0.53 0.94
N TRP A 28 19.64 -1.54 0.08
CA TRP A 28 18.79 -1.70 -1.10
C TRP A 28 17.38 -2.15 -0.72
N VAL A 29 17.26 -3.00 0.30
CA VAL A 29 15.95 -3.46 0.79
C VAL A 29 15.16 -2.31 1.43
N THR A 30 15.82 -1.47 2.23
CA THR A 30 15.17 -0.30 2.84
C THR A 30 14.79 0.73 1.78
N ALA A 31 15.67 1.00 0.81
CA ALA A 31 15.37 1.93 -0.27
C ALA A 31 14.24 1.44 -1.19
N ALA A 32 14.22 0.16 -1.56
CA ALA A 32 13.13 -0.43 -2.34
C ALA A 32 11.80 -0.36 -1.58
N SER A 33 11.80 -0.67 -0.27
CA SER A 33 10.61 -0.56 0.57
C SER A 33 10.10 0.88 0.70
N PHE A 34 11.01 1.86 0.73
CA PHE A 34 10.63 3.26 0.73
C PHE A 34 10.02 3.70 -0.61
N ILE A 35 10.61 3.29 -1.73
CA ILE A 35 10.04 3.54 -3.06
C ILE A 35 8.64 2.93 -3.14
N GLU A 36 8.47 1.67 -2.71
CA GLU A 36 7.18 0.98 -2.66
C GLU A 36 6.13 1.79 -1.87
N MET A 37 6.50 2.27 -0.67
CA MET A 37 5.65 3.11 0.16
C MET A 37 5.28 4.43 -0.53
N LEU A 38 6.23 5.07 -1.21
CA LEU A 38 5.99 6.30 -1.97
C LEU A 38 5.01 6.06 -3.12
N LEU A 39 5.20 4.99 -3.91
CA LEU A 39 4.33 4.65 -5.03
C LEU A 39 2.91 4.31 -4.57
N MET A 40 2.80 3.53 -3.48
CA MET A 40 1.52 3.19 -2.87
C MET A 40 0.78 4.45 -2.38
N ALA A 41 1.49 5.39 -1.75
CA ALA A 41 0.94 6.65 -1.27
C ALA A 41 0.50 7.58 -2.42
N LEU A 42 1.31 7.68 -3.48
CA LEU A 42 0.96 8.43 -4.68
C LEU A 42 -0.31 7.86 -5.34
N GLY A 43 -0.39 6.54 -5.48
CA GLY A 43 -1.58 5.88 -6.00
C GLY A 43 -2.82 6.17 -5.16
N ALA A 44 -2.72 6.08 -3.84
CA ALA A 44 -3.83 6.39 -2.93
C ALA A 44 -4.29 7.84 -3.09
N GLY A 45 -3.36 8.80 -3.12
CA GLY A 45 -3.66 10.22 -3.28
C GLY A 45 -4.37 10.55 -4.61
N ILE A 46 -3.94 9.93 -5.70
CA ILE A 46 -4.59 10.08 -7.01
C ILE A 46 -6.03 9.54 -6.97
N ILE A 47 -6.24 8.35 -6.42
CA ILE A 47 -7.60 7.77 -6.34
C ILE A 47 -8.50 8.58 -5.42
N LEU A 48 -8.02 9.01 -4.25
CA LEU A 48 -8.78 9.83 -3.30
C LEU A 48 -9.24 11.15 -3.92
N THR A 49 -8.32 11.88 -4.54
CA THR A 49 -8.63 13.15 -5.20
C THR A 49 -9.56 12.96 -6.41
N SER A 50 -9.38 11.90 -7.19
CA SER A 50 -10.29 11.55 -8.29
C SER A 50 -11.72 11.31 -7.78
N CYS A 51 -11.88 10.50 -6.73
CA CYS A 51 -13.21 10.20 -6.18
C CYS A 51 -13.86 11.44 -5.53
N LEU A 52 -13.09 12.33 -4.90
CA LEU A 52 -13.60 13.59 -4.36
C LEU A 52 -14.16 14.51 -5.45
N ILE A 53 -13.54 14.53 -6.63
CA ILE A 53 -14.01 15.33 -7.77
C ILE A 53 -15.30 14.76 -8.35
N ILE A 54 -15.40 13.43 -8.50
CA ILE A 54 -16.56 12.75 -9.09
C ILE A 54 -17.78 12.80 -8.17
N THR A 55 -17.57 12.61 -6.87
CA THR A 55 -18.63 12.66 -5.84
C THR A 55 -18.26 13.68 -4.76
N PRO A 56 -18.54 14.98 -5.00
CA PRO A 56 -18.33 16.01 -3.99
C PRO A 56 -19.19 15.73 -2.77
N MET A 57 -18.56 15.62 -1.61
CA MET A 57 -19.26 15.55 -0.34
C MET A 57 -19.44 16.96 0.22
N SER A 58 -20.68 17.34 0.54
CA SER A 58 -21.01 18.67 1.06
C SER A 58 -20.23 19.02 2.33
N GLN A 59 -19.94 18.01 3.16
CA GLN A 59 -19.14 18.12 4.38
C GLN A 59 -17.66 18.46 4.10
N PHE A 60 -17.19 18.24 2.87
CA PHE A 60 -15.80 18.42 2.46
C PHE A 60 -15.63 19.45 1.33
N ASN A 61 -16.58 20.36 1.14
CA ASN A 61 -16.59 21.33 0.03
C ASN A 61 -15.25 22.06 -0.18
N THR A 62 -14.60 22.54 0.88
CA THR A 62 -13.30 23.22 0.78
C THR A 62 -12.21 22.32 0.22
N ILE A 63 -12.16 21.06 0.69
CA ILE A 63 -11.17 20.06 0.23
C ILE A 63 -11.52 19.61 -1.19
N SER A 64 -12.81 19.43 -1.49
CA SER A 64 -13.30 19.06 -2.82
C SER A 64 -12.94 20.10 -3.87
N ASN A 65 -13.01 21.39 -3.53
CA ASN A 65 -12.60 22.48 -4.43
C ASN A 65 -11.10 22.51 -4.69
N LEU A 66 -10.29 22.02 -3.75
CA LEU A 66 -8.84 21.89 -3.91
C LEU A 66 -8.41 20.56 -4.56
N ALA A 67 -9.31 19.57 -4.61
CA ALA A 67 -9.02 18.24 -5.14
C ALA A 67 -8.44 18.24 -6.57
N PRO A 68 -8.89 19.10 -7.53
CA PRO A 68 -8.28 19.19 -8.85
C PRO A 68 -6.80 19.58 -8.81
N PHE A 69 -6.39 20.49 -7.92
CA PHE A 69 -5.00 20.89 -7.79
C PHE A 69 -4.13 19.76 -7.24
N PHE A 70 -4.63 19.02 -6.24
CA PHE A 70 -3.95 17.85 -5.70
C PHE A 70 -3.88 16.70 -6.72
N LEU A 71 -4.92 16.51 -7.53
CA LEU A 71 -4.92 15.53 -8.61
C LEU A 71 -3.83 15.85 -9.65
N VAL A 72 -3.80 17.10 -10.13
CA VAL A 72 -2.78 17.56 -11.10
C VAL A 72 -1.37 17.41 -10.52
N SER A 73 -1.18 17.80 -9.25
CA SER A 73 0.09 17.59 -8.54
C SER A 73 0.49 16.12 -8.47
N GLY A 74 -0.45 15.22 -8.14
CA GLY A 74 -0.23 13.78 -8.08
C GLY A 74 0.13 13.17 -9.44
N ILE A 75 -0.55 13.60 -10.51
CA ILE A 75 -0.25 13.17 -11.88
C ILE A 75 1.16 13.63 -12.29
N ILE A 76 1.51 14.90 -12.02
CA ILE A 76 2.86 15.42 -12.28
C ILE A 76 3.91 14.62 -11.48
N ALA A 77 3.64 14.31 -10.21
CA ALA A 77 4.51 13.49 -9.38
C ALA A 77 4.70 12.08 -9.95
N LEU A 78 3.64 11.49 -10.51
CA LEU A 78 3.69 10.19 -11.19
C LEU A 78 4.62 10.22 -12.42
N PHE A 79 4.53 11.26 -13.26
CA PHE A 79 5.47 11.44 -14.38
C PHE A 79 6.91 11.74 -13.93
N LYS A 80 7.08 12.42 -12.80
CA LYS A 80 8.38 12.78 -12.22
C LYS A 80 8.87 11.81 -11.15
N VAL A 81 8.35 10.58 -11.10
CA VAL A 81 8.67 9.62 -10.04
C VAL A 81 10.15 9.30 -9.93
N LYS A 82 10.87 9.21 -11.06
CA LYS A 82 12.33 9.03 -11.09
C LYS A 82 13.08 10.20 -10.46
N PHE A 83 12.59 11.43 -10.67
CA PHE A 83 13.16 12.63 -10.07
C PHE A 83 12.94 12.66 -8.56
N LEU A 84 11.74 12.28 -8.08
CA LEU A 84 11.44 12.20 -6.65
C LEU A 84 12.33 11.18 -5.93
N ILE A 85 12.54 10.01 -6.55
CA ILE A 85 13.43 8.97 -6.01
C ILE A 85 14.88 9.47 -5.98
N SER A 86 15.36 10.11 -7.06
CA SER A 86 16.70 10.70 -7.10
C SER A 86 16.90 11.78 -6.04
N LEU A 87 15.91 12.64 -5.84
CA LEU A 87 15.93 13.68 -4.82
C LEU A 87 16.01 13.08 -3.42
N PHE A 88 15.23 12.02 -3.14
CA PHE A 88 15.30 11.30 -1.88
C PHE A 88 16.71 10.74 -1.62
N PHE A 89 17.28 10.00 -2.58
CA PHE A 89 18.64 9.47 -2.42
C PHE A 89 19.68 10.57 -2.22
N ARG A 90 19.54 11.71 -2.91
CA ARG A 90 20.46 12.84 -2.77
C ARG A 90 20.38 13.50 -1.38
N ILE A 91 19.18 13.67 -0.83
CA ILE A 91 18.98 14.27 0.50
C ILE A 91 19.53 13.35 1.60
N PHE A 92 19.33 12.04 1.45
CA PHE A 92 19.71 11.07 2.47
C PHE A 92 21.10 10.46 2.27
N GLN A 93 21.78 10.77 1.17
CA GLN A 93 23.17 10.37 0.89
C GLN A 93 24.15 10.56 2.09
N PRO A 94 24.16 11.70 2.82
CA PRO A 94 25.11 11.90 3.92
C PRO A 94 24.91 10.95 5.11
N LEU A 95 23.70 10.40 5.30
CA LEU A 95 23.40 9.47 6.39
C LEU A 95 23.95 8.05 6.14
N PHE A 96 24.37 7.76 4.90
CA PHE A 96 24.72 6.40 4.46
C PHE A 96 26.13 6.29 3.86
N LYS A 97 26.99 7.30 4.11
CA LYS A 97 28.31 7.49 3.50
C LYS A 97 29.33 6.37 3.76
N ASN A 98 29.07 5.47 4.72
CA ASN A 98 29.97 4.38 5.13
C ASN A 98 29.61 3.00 4.56
N ILE A 99 28.55 2.90 3.75
CA ILE A 99 28.20 1.65 3.08
C ILE A 99 28.99 1.63 1.78
N GLU A 100 29.98 0.74 1.66
CA GLU A 100 30.69 0.50 0.41
C GLU A 100 29.68 0.09 -0.66
N LEU A 101 29.26 1.07 -1.46
CA LEU A 101 28.29 0.86 -2.50
C LEU A 101 28.97 0.04 -3.60
N GLN A 102 28.77 -1.28 -3.61
CA GLN A 102 28.97 -2.10 -4.80
C GLN A 102 27.86 -1.76 -5.81
N ILE A 103 28.03 -0.63 -6.50
CA ILE A 103 27.05 -0.01 -7.41
C ILE A 103 26.81 -0.83 -8.70
N SER A 104 27.64 -1.81 -9.01
CA SER A 104 27.89 -2.15 -10.43
C SER A 104 26.75 -2.84 -11.18
N ASN A 105 25.89 -3.66 -10.56
CA ASN A 105 24.91 -4.45 -11.34
C ASN A 105 23.45 -4.48 -10.85
N GLN A 106 23.14 -4.07 -9.62
CA GLN A 106 21.76 -4.21 -9.12
C GLN A 106 20.82 -3.06 -9.55
N ILE A 107 21.37 -1.89 -9.91
CA ILE A 107 20.60 -0.76 -10.47
C ILE A 107 20.07 -1.09 -11.88
N LYS A 108 20.64 -2.06 -12.60
CA LYS A 108 20.12 -2.48 -13.92
C LYS A 108 18.69 -3.01 -13.85
N VAL A 109 18.29 -3.62 -12.72
CA VAL A 109 16.91 -4.13 -12.54
C VAL A 109 15.90 -2.97 -12.45
N LEU A 110 16.25 -1.88 -11.74
CA LEU A 110 15.46 -0.65 -11.72
C LEU A 110 15.50 0.12 -13.06
N LYS A 111 16.52 -0.11 -13.89
CA LYS A 111 16.69 0.56 -15.18
C LYS A 111 15.68 0.08 -16.23
N ASN A 112 15.26 -1.19 -16.16
CA ASN A 112 14.33 -1.81 -17.12
C ASN A 112 12.87 -1.90 -16.63
N ILE A 113 12.65 -1.86 -15.31
CA ILE A 113 11.30 -1.81 -14.77
C ILE A 113 10.78 -0.37 -14.87
N SER A 114 9.71 -0.18 -15.63
CA SER A 114 9.03 1.10 -15.70
C SER A 114 8.36 1.41 -14.35
N LEU A 115 9.02 2.21 -13.51
CA LEU A 115 8.47 2.74 -12.26
C LEU A 115 7.10 3.42 -12.48
N PHE A 116 6.91 4.00 -13.66
CA PHE A 116 5.62 4.52 -14.12
C PHE A 116 4.56 3.42 -14.19
N SER A 117 4.89 2.26 -14.79
CA SER A 117 3.99 1.10 -14.85
C SER A 117 3.67 0.54 -13.46
N ILE A 118 4.65 0.48 -12.54
CA ILE A 118 4.38 0.09 -11.15
C ILE A 118 3.43 1.10 -10.47
N SER A 119 3.65 2.40 -10.69
CA SER A 119 2.80 3.45 -10.13
C SER A 119 1.35 3.32 -10.60
N ILE A 120 1.15 3.05 -11.90
CA ILE A 120 -0.17 2.73 -12.46
C ILE A 120 -0.73 1.47 -11.82
N GLY A 121 0.10 0.43 -11.63
CA GLY A 121 -0.29 -0.79 -10.94
C GLY A 121 -0.85 -0.51 -9.53
N TYR A 122 -0.25 0.39 -8.77
CA TYR A 122 -0.79 0.81 -7.48
C TYR A 122 -2.13 1.53 -7.60
N CYS A 123 -2.29 2.47 -8.54
CA CYS A 123 -3.58 3.12 -8.79
C CYS A 123 -4.68 2.08 -9.11
N VAL A 124 -4.38 1.14 -10.00
CA VAL A 124 -5.29 0.05 -10.37
C VAL A 124 -5.60 -0.83 -9.15
N SER A 125 -4.60 -1.16 -8.34
CA SER A 125 -4.80 -1.98 -7.13
C SER A 125 -5.74 -1.29 -6.13
N TRP A 126 -5.64 0.03 -5.96
CA TRP A 126 -6.53 0.79 -5.09
C TRP A 126 -7.96 0.83 -5.62
N LEU A 127 -8.12 1.00 -6.94
CA LEU A 127 -9.42 0.94 -7.59
C LEU A 127 -10.07 -0.45 -7.43
N ILE A 128 -9.33 -1.53 -7.71
CA ILE A 128 -9.83 -2.90 -7.57
C ILE A 128 -10.28 -3.16 -6.13
N GLN A 129 -9.46 -2.80 -5.13
CA GLN A 129 -9.82 -3.00 -3.73
C GLN A 129 -11.03 -2.17 -3.31
N GLY A 130 -11.13 -0.91 -3.76
CA GLY A 130 -12.28 -0.06 -3.49
C GLY A 130 -13.57 -0.59 -4.15
N ILE A 131 -13.48 -1.11 -5.36
CA ILE A 131 -14.60 -1.76 -6.07
C ILE A 131 -15.01 -3.05 -5.35
N ALA A 132 -14.05 -3.87 -4.92
CA ALA A 132 -14.33 -5.06 -4.13
C ALA A 132 -15.00 -4.73 -2.79
N PHE A 133 -14.60 -3.63 -2.15
CA PHE A 133 -15.27 -3.12 -0.96
C PHE A 133 -16.71 -2.66 -1.25
N TYR A 134 -16.98 -2.04 -2.41
CA TYR A 134 -18.34 -1.74 -2.84
C TYR A 134 -19.19 -3.02 -2.98
N PHE A 135 -18.67 -4.08 -3.59
CA PHE A 135 -19.39 -5.36 -3.68
C PHE A 135 -19.67 -5.97 -2.31
N LEU A 136 -18.74 -5.84 -1.35
CA LEU A 136 -18.99 -6.22 0.05
C LEU A 136 -20.17 -5.46 0.64
N ILE A 137 -20.26 -4.15 0.40
CA ILE A 137 -21.37 -3.32 0.89
C ILE A 137 -22.70 -3.75 0.26
N ILE A 138 -22.77 -3.94 -1.06
CA ILE A 138 -24.02 -4.38 -1.73
C ILE A 138 -24.46 -5.74 -1.21
N SER A 139 -23.50 -6.66 -0.95
CA SER A 139 -23.83 -7.98 -0.41
C SER A 139 -24.52 -7.91 0.96
N LEU A 140 -24.27 -6.85 1.73
CA LEU A 140 -24.90 -6.60 3.04
C LEU A 140 -26.14 -5.69 2.91
N LYS A 141 -26.14 -4.80 1.90
CA LYS A 141 -27.19 -3.81 1.62
C LYS A 141 -27.44 -3.69 0.11
N PRO A 142 -28.30 -4.56 -0.45
CA PRO A 142 -28.54 -4.62 -1.90
C PRO A 142 -29.12 -3.34 -2.51
N ASP A 143 -29.82 -2.53 -1.71
CA ASP A 143 -30.53 -1.33 -2.18
C ASP A 143 -29.61 -0.12 -2.45
N ILE A 144 -28.32 -0.23 -2.11
CA ILE A 144 -27.35 0.86 -2.28
C ILE A 144 -26.82 0.90 -3.72
N GLN A 145 -26.98 2.04 -4.38
CA GLN A 145 -26.42 2.29 -5.71
C GLN A 145 -24.90 2.52 -5.67
N PHE A 146 -24.22 2.24 -6.79
CA PHE A 146 -22.79 2.49 -6.92
C PHE A 146 -22.45 3.97 -6.74
N SER A 147 -21.44 4.23 -5.91
CA SER A 147 -20.87 5.55 -5.75
C SER A 147 -19.35 5.44 -5.56
N SER A 148 -18.60 6.35 -6.19
CA SER A 148 -17.15 6.49 -5.96
C SER A 148 -16.82 6.83 -4.50
N THR A 149 -17.82 7.23 -3.71
CA THR A 149 -17.70 7.40 -2.26
C THR A 149 -17.20 6.13 -1.56
N PHE A 150 -17.62 4.93 -1.96
CA PHE A 150 -17.16 3.71 -1.29
C PHE A 150 -15.68 3.42 -1.54
N ILE A 151 -15.21 3.71 -2.75
CA ILE A 151 -13.78 3.64 -3.09
C ILE A 151 -13.01 4.66 -2.26
N LEU A 152 -13.50 5.90 -2.19
CA LEU A 152 -12.91 6.96 -1.38
C LEU A 152 -12.79 6.55 0.08
N ILE A 153 -13.88 6.03 0.68
CA ILE A 153 -13.92 5.59 2.07
C ILE A 153 -12.87 4.51 2.32
N TYR A 154 -12.83 3.48 1.47
CA TYR A 154 -11.88 2.38 1.63
C TYR A 154 -10.45 2.86 1.54
N VAL A 155 -10.10 3.62 0.50
CA VAL A 155 -8.74 4.13 0.29
C VAL A 155 -8.36 5.10 1.40
N ALA A 156 -9.27 5.95 1.87
CA ALA A 156 -9.02 6.90 2.95
C ALA A 156 -8.73 6.16 4.26
N ALA A 157 -9.57 5.19 4.63
CA ALA A 157 -9.39 4.37 5.81
C ALA A 157 -8.07 3.59 5.78
N TRP A 158 -7.71 3.01 4.62
CA TRP A 158 -6.44 2.30 4.45
C TRP A 158 -5.24 3.23 4.54
N PHE A 159 -5.29 4.35 3.84
CA PHE A 159 -4.18 5.30 3.77
C PHE A 159 -3.92 5.95 5.13
N THR A 160 -4.96 6.33 5.85
CA THR A 160 -4.84 6.89 7.21
C THR A 160 -4.39 5.85 8.22
N GLY A 161 -4.90 4.62 8.16
CA GLY A 161 -4.41 3.49 8.96
C GLY A 161 -2.93 3.21 8.68
N PHE A 162 -2.50 3.36 7.43
CA PHE A 162 -1.10 3.27 7.04
C PHE A 162 -0.26 4.42 7.60
N VAL A 163 -0.72 5.67 7.52
CA VAL A 163 0.03 6.84 8.03
C VAL A 163 0.10 6.86 9.56
N SER A 164 -0.84 6.23 10.26
CA SER A 164 -0.81 6.14 11.72
C SER A 164 0.41 5.34 12.22
N ILE A 165 1.38 6.06 12.76
CA ILE A 165 2.61 5.49 13.34
C ILE A 165 2.33 4.88 14.73
N PHE A 166 1.29 5.38 15.41
CA PHE A 166 1.01 5.06 16.82
C PHE A 166 0.04 3.88 17.01
N ALA A 167 -0.67 3.45 15.97
CA ALA A 167 -1.53 2.27 16.03
C ALA A 167 -0.81 1.06 15.41
N PRO A 168 -0.39 0.05 16.20
CA PRO A 168 0.22 -1.14 15.65
C PRO A 168 -0.73 -1.81 14.65
N SER A 169 -0.26 -1.99 13.41
CA SER A 169 -1.01 -2.59 12.30
C SER A 169 -2.30 -1.86 11.86
N GLY A 170 -2.47 -0.59 12.23
CA GLY A 170 -3.66 0.19 11.88
C GLY A 170 -4.94 -0.26 12.61
N ILE A 171 -4.80 -1.09 13.65
CA ILE A 171 -5.92 -1.56 14.48
C ILE A 171 -6.61 -0.35 15.11
N GLY A 172 -7.90 -0.20 14.85
CA GLY A 172 -8.74 0.86 15.37
C GLY A 172 -8.78 2.10 14.49
N VAL A 173 -7.67 2.52 13.87
CA VAL A 173 -7.66 3.75 13.04
C VAL A 173 -8.39 3.53 11.72
N ARG A 174 -8.08 2.43 11.03
CA ARG A 174 -8.71 2.11 9.74
C ARG A 174 -10.21 1.91 9.93
N GLU A 175 -10.59 1.16 10.96
CA GLU A 175 -11.99 0.89 11.28
C GLU A 175 -12.71 2.17 11.70
N SER A 176 -12.11 3.00 12.56
CA SER A 176 -12.73 4.27 12.99
C SER A 176 -12.97 5.21 11.82
N ILE A 177 -12.02 5.33 10.89
CA ILE A 177 -12.18 6.22 9.73
C ILE A 177 -13.21 5.66 8.75
N MET A 178 -13.23 4.34 8.56
CA MET A 178 -14.27 3.69 7.77
C MET A 178 -15.66 3.92 8.38
N ILE A 179 -15.81 3.74 9.70
CA ILE A 179 -17.07 3.96 10.43
C ILE A 179 -17.48 5.43 10.34
N LEU A 180 -16.56 6.36 10.58
CA LEU A 180 -16.81 7.79 10.56
C LEU A 180 -17.35 8.23 9.20
N LEU A 181 -16.68 7.83 8.12
CA LEU A 181 -17.08 8.24 6.78
C LEU A 181 -18.36 7.53 6.31
N LEU A 182 -18.55 6.24 6.62
CA LEU A 182 -19.81 5.54 6.32
C LEU A 182 -20.99 6.13 7.11
N SER A 183 -20.77 6.58 8.35
CA SER A 183 -21.82 7.16 9.20
C SER A 183 -22.36 8.49 8.64
N LEU A 184 -21.72 9.07 7.62
CA LEU A 184 -22.26 10.22 6.89
C LEU A 184 -23.43 9.83 5.96
N SER A 185 -23.61 8.54 5.69
CA SER A 185 -24.62 8.03 4.74
C SER A 185 -25.52 6.94 5.31
N ILE A 186 -25.05 6.18 6.31
CA ILE A 186 -25.80 5.10 6.96
C ILE A 186 -25.70 5.21 8.49
N SER A 187 -26.47 4.40 9.22
CA SER A 187 -26.40 4.41 10.68
C SER A 187 -25.04 3.93 11.19
N THR A 188 -24.60 4.44 12.35
CA THR A 188 -23.30 4.07 12.95
C THR A 188 -23.20 2.57 13.25
N THR A 189 -24.30 1.93 13.64
CA THR A 189 -24.36 0.48 13.88
C THR A 189 -24.06 -0.31 12.61
N GLU A 190 -24.63 0.10 11.48
CA GLU A 190 -24.39 -0.54 10.18
C GLU A 190 -22.98 -0.27 9.67
N ALA A 191 -22.49 0.95 9.85
CA ALA A 191 -21.12 1.32 9.52
C ALA A 191 -20.09 0.48 10.30
N ALA A 192 -20.34 0.24 11.60
CA ALA A 192 -19.53 -0.63 12.44
C ALA A 192 -19.56 -2.09 11.96
N ALA A 193 -20.75 -2.62 11.63
CA ALA A 193 -20.87 -3.97 11.09
C ALA A 193 -20.08 -4.12 9.79
N ILE A 194 -20.22 -3.19 8.84
CA ILE A 194 -19.49 -3.19 7.57
C ILE A 194 -17.97 -3.14 7.81
N ALA A 195 -17.50 -2.31 8.73
CA ALA A 195 -16.07 -2.21 9.06
C ALA A 195 -15.51 -3.54 9.61
N VAL A 196 -16.29 -4.25 10.45
CA VAL A 196 -15.92 -5.58 10.94
C VAL A 196 -15.90 -6.60 9.80
N PHE A 197 -16.91 -6.64 8.94
CA PHE A 197 -16.92 -7.53 7.77
C PHE A 197 -15.75 -7.25 6.82
N ALA A 198 -15.42 -5.99 6.58
CA ALA A 198 -14.27 -5.60 5.78
C ALA A 198 -12.95 -6.12 6.38
N ARG A 199 -12.84 -6.15 7.71
CA ARG A 199 -11.68 -6.70 8.40
C ARG A 199 -11.59 -8.22 8.26
N VAL A 200 -12.70 -8.92 8.44
CA VAL A 200 -12.77 -10.37 8.23
C VAL A 200 -12.39 -10.69 6.79
N TRP A 201 -12.92 -9.95 5.83
CA TRP A 201 -12.60 -10.09 4.41
C TRP A 201 -11.11 -9.90 4.14
N THR A 202 -10.50 -8.78 4.56
CA THR A 202 -9.07 -8.56 4.28
C THR A 202 -8.17 -9.55 5.00
N THR A 203 -8.49 -9.90 6.24
CA THR A 203 -7.71 -10.90 7.00
C THR A 203 -7.80 -12.28 6.36
N SER A 204 -8.97 -12.65 5.82
CA SER A 204 -9.15 -13.91 5.09
C SER A 204 -8.33 -13.94 3.81
N VAL A 205 -8.31 -12.84 3.04
CA VAL A 205 -7.48 -12.73 1.83
C VAL A 205 -5.99 -12.82 2.18
N GLU A 206 -5.53 -12.11 3.21
CA GLU A 206 -4.14 -12.16 3.69
C GLU A 206 -3.74 -13.59 4.12
N LEU A 207 -4.62 -14.28 4.85
CA LEU A 207 -4.40 -15.65 5.29
C LEU A 207 -4.30 -16.61 4.09
N LEU A 208 -5.21 -16.50 3.13
CA LEU A 208 -5.19 -17.32 1.91
C LEU A 208 -3.91 -17.09 1.10
N MET A 209 -3.48 -15.83 0.93
CA MET A 209 -2.24 -15.50 0.22
C MET A 209 -1.01 -16.06 0.95
N THR A 210 -1.00 -15.97 2.28
CA THR A 210 0.07 -16.54 3.10
C THR A 210 0.14 -18.05 2.97
N LEU A 211 -1.00 -18.74 3.04
CA LEU A 211 -1.10 -20.19 2.86
C LEU A 211 -0.60 -20.60 1.47
N MET A 212 -1.07 -19.94 0.41
CA MET A 212 -0.60 -20.22 -0.96
C MET A 212 0.91 -20.03 -1.09
N SER A 213 1.47 -18.99 -0.47
CA SER A 213 2.92 -18.75 -0.49
C SER A 213 3.71 -19.86 0.20
N VAL A 214 3.19 -20.46 1.27
CA VAL A 214 3.83 -21.59 1.97
C VAL A 214 3.81 -22.84 1.09
N PHE A 215 2.64 -23.20 0.54
CA PHE A 215 2.50 -24.37 -0.32
C PHE A 215 3.36 -24.31 -1.58
N VAL A 216 3.49 -23.14 -2.21
CA VAL A 216 4.35 -22.96 -3.40
C VAL A 216 5.84 -23.13 -3.05
N ASN A 217 6.29 -22.62 -1.91
CA ASN A 217 7.69 -22.77 -1.49
C ASN A 217 8.06 -24.22 -1.19
N ASP A 218 7.17 -24.99 -0.57
CA ASP A 218 7.42 -26.40 -0.28
C ASP A 218 7.63 -27.21 -1.57
N THR A 219 6.86 -26.94 -2.62
CA THR A 219 7.00 -27.63 -3.92
C THR A 219 8.29 -27.32 -4.69
N SER A 220 8.92 -26.16 -4.42
CA SER A 220 10.18 -25.75 -5.08
C SER A 220 11.43 -26.33 -4.42
N SER A 221 11.30 -26.87 -3.20
CA SER A 221 12.43 -27.41 -2.41
C SER A 221 12.74 -28.89 -2.71
N THR A 222 11.93 -29.55 -3.55
CA THR A 222 12.04 -30.99 -3.85
C THR A 222 12.70 -31.31 -5.20
N THR A 223 13.28 -30.34 -5.93
CA THR A 223 13.84 -30.56 -7.28
C THR A 223 15.31 -30.15 -7.45
N GLU A 224 16.20 -30.54 -6.53
CA GLU A 224 17.62 -30.72 -6.87
C GLU A 224 18.09 -32.08 -6.33
N PRO A 225 18.26 -33.11 -7.17
CA PRO A 225 19.15 -34.20 -6.82
C PRO A 225 20.58 -33.66 -6.88
N VAL A 226 21.26 -33.79 -5.77
CA VAL A 226 22.72 -33.70 -5.69
C VAL A 226 23.27 -34.86 -6.51
N ASP A 227 23.59 -34.63 -7.78
CA ASP A 227 24.51 -35.51 -8.48
C ASP A 227 25.93 -35.09 -8.09
N SER A 228 26.36 -35.74 -7.02
CA SER A 228 27.76 -35.99 -6.70
C SER A 228 28.49 -36.57 -7.90
N ASN A 229 29.59 -35.93 -8.26
CA ASN A 229 30.83 -36.50 -8.80
C ASN A 229 30.74 -37.88 -9.48
N GLU A 230 31.02 -37.90 -10.78
CA GLU A 230 32.09 -38.73 -11.37
C GLU A 230 32.65 -38.05 -12.63
#